data_AF-A0A6I5CQZ0-F1
#
_entry.id   AF-A0A6I5CQZ0-F1
#
_cell.length_a   1.000
_cell.length_b   1.000
_cell.length_c   1.000
_cell.angle_alpha   90.00
_cell.angle_beta   90.00
_cell.angle_gamma   90.00
#
_symmetry.space_group_name_H-M   'P 1'
#
loop_
_entity.id
_entity.type
_entity.pdbx_description
1 polymer ?
#
loop_
_entity_poly.entity_id
_entity_poly.type
_entity_poly.pdbx_seq_one_letter_code
_entity_poly.pdbx_strand_id
1 'polypeptide(L)'
;MSKTTPGTRADEKPAAPPSGEDELGAAGSQLSTAPAETAVPGSFGGRRAPGAAGWLAWTGREIIGWVRWFWRQLTSMRVALLLLFLLSLGAIPGSLIPQTGSDATKVEAFRQAHTTLAPVYDRLGLFHVYSSVWFSAIYILLFVSLIGCIVPRTWQFTGQLRSRPPGAPKRLT
;
A
#
# COMPACT_ATOMS: atom_id res chain seq x y z
N MET A 1 42.99 60.98 41.17
CA MET A 1 44.05 60.30 40.39
C MET A 1 43.42 59.75 39.11
N SER A 2 43.99 60.12 37.97
CA SER A 2 43.55 59.86 36.59
C SER A 2 43.53 58.37 36.20
N LYS A 3 42.63 58.00 35.26
CA LYS A 3 42.95 57.28 33.99
C LYS A 3 41.69 57.01 33.11
N THR A 4 41.66 57.67 31.95
CA THR A 4 41.41 57.19 30.57
C THR A 4 40.32 56.15 30.20
N THR A 5 39.44 56.59 29.27
CA THR A 5 38.53 55.93 28.27
C THR A 5 39.22 54.79 27.44
N PRO A 6 38.59 53.91 26.59
CA PRO A 6 37.28 54.01 25.88
C PRO A 6 36.45 52.73 25.54
N GLY A 7 35.16 52.93 25.17
CA GLY A 7 34.47 52.33 24.01
C GLY A 7 34.00 50.87 24.02
N THR A 8 32.71 50.65 23.73
CA THR A 8 32.20 49.70 22.70
C THR A 8 30.73 50.01 22.42
N ARG A 9 30.42 50.31 21.16
CA ARG A 9 29.06 50.46 20.60
C ARG A 9 28.43 49.08 20.45
N ALA A 10 27.18 48.94 20.84
CA ALA A 10 26.23 47.96 20.30
C ALA A 10 24.99 48.78 19.92
N ASP A 11 25.00 49.40 18.74
CA ASP A 11 24.33 48.89 17.53
C ASP A 11 22.81 48.82 17.70
N GLU A 12 22.20 50.00 17.78
CA GLU A 12 20.77 50.18 17.55
C GLU A 12 20.54 50.19 16.04
N LYS A 13 20.20 49.03 15.50
CA LYS A 13 19.84 48.84 14.09
C LYS A 13 18.46 49.48 13.86
N PRO A 14 18.31 50.50 13.00
CA PRO A 14 16.99 51.00 12.63
C PRO A 14 16.26 49.92 11.84
N ALA A 15 14.99 49.70 12.15
CA ALA A 15 14.12 48.81 11.39
C ALA A 15 14.11 49.26 9.91
N ALA A 16 14.60 48.40 9.02
CA ALA A 16 14.45 48.57 7.59
C ALA A 16 12.95 48.40 7.23
N PRO A 17 12.42 49.19 6.28
CA PRO A 17 11.05 49.02 5.81
C PRO A 17 10.91 47.63 5.14
N PRO A 18 9.74 46.99 5.23
CA PRO A 18 9.51 45.71 4.56
C PRO A 18 9.72 45.88 3.05
N SER A 19 10.44 44.92 2.46
CA SER A 19 10.70 44.82 1.02
C SER A 19 9.39 44.80 0.24
N GLY A 20 9.14 45.82 -0.57
CA GLY A 20 7.92 45.94 -1.38
C GLY A 20 7.71 44.79 -2.38
N GLU A 21 8.73 43.98 -2.64
CA GLU A 21 8.66 42.76 -3.44
C GLU A 21 7.77 41.68 -2.78
N ASP A 22 7.82 41.57 -1.45
CA ASP A 22 7.00 40.63 -0.68
C ASP A 22 5.53 41.11 -0.63
N GLU A 23 5.30 42.42 -0.52
CA GLU A 23 3.96 43.01 -0.58
C GLU A 23 3.34 42.90 -1.98
N LEU A 24 4.12 43.12 -3.04
CA LEU A 24 3.67 42.95 -4.43
C LEU A 24 3.35 41.48 -4.74
N GLY A 25 4.14 40.53 -4.22
CA GLY A 25 3.85 39.10 -4.30
C GLY A 25 2.59 38.72 -3.52
N ALA A 26 2.39 39.27 -2.32
CA ALA A 26 1.19 39.07 -1.52
C ALA A 26 -0.06 39.67 -2.20
N ALA A 27 0.04 40.87 -2.77
CA ALA A 27 -1.04 41.50 -3.52
C ALA A 27 -1.38 40.73 -4.80
N GLY A 28 -0.37 40.20 -5.50
CA GLY A 28 -0.54 39.33 -6.66
C GLY A 28 -1.27 38.03 -6.33
N SER A 29 -1.06 37.48 -5.13
CA SER A 29 -1.78 36.27 -4.68
C SER A 29 -3.27 36.52 -4.42
N GLN A 30 -3.64 37.72 -3.96
CA GLN A 30 -5.04 38.12 -3.68
C GLN A 30 -5.82 38.44 -4.96
N LEU A 31 -5.14 38.83 -6.03
CA LEU A 31 -5.73 39.16 -7.34
C LEU A 31 -5.77 37.97 -8.31
N SER A 32 -5.19 36.83 -7.91
CA SER A 32 -5.13 35.64 -8.75
C SER A 32 -6.49 34.93 -8.78
N THR A 33 -7.18 34.99 -9.91
CA THR A 33 -8.38 34.19 -10.20
C THR A 33 -8.06 32.75 -10.61
N ALA A 34 -6.79 32.35 -10.52
CA ALA A 34 -6.41 30.97 -10.77
C ALA A 34 -7.07 30.08 -9.71
N PRO A 35 -7.75 28.98 -10.10
CA PRO A 35 -8.28 28.05 -9.12
C PRO A 35 -7.10 27.54 -8.27
N ALA A 36 -7.16 27.73 -6.96
CA ALA A 36 -6.15 27.22 -6.04
C ALA A 36 -6.16 25.68 -6.07
N GLU A 37 -5.43 25.09 -7.01
CA GLU A 37 -5.14 23.65 -7.01
C GLU A 37 -4.11 23.39 -5.93
N THR A 38 -4.56 23.15 -4.69
CA THR A 38 -3.73 22.51 -3.67
C THR A 38 -3.59 21.02 -4.00
N ALA A 39 -2.86 20.71 -5.07
CA ALA A 39 -2.43 19.36 -5.39
C ALA A 39 -1.26 19.00 -4.48
N VAL A 40 -1.43 18.00 -3.62
CA VAL A 40 -0.35 17.46 -2.79
C VAL A 40 0.27 16.28 -3.52
N PRO A 41 1.61 16.18 -3.60
CA PRO A 41 2.27 15.04 -4.24
C PRO A 41 1.83 13.71 -3.58
N GLY A 42 1.40 12.74 -4.39
CA GLY A 42 0.95 11.42 -3.95
C GLY A 42 -0.56 11.25 -3.73
N SER A 43 -1.38 12.29 -3.91
CA SER A 43 -2.85 12.21 -3.87
C SER A 43 -3.42 11.71 -5.20
N PHE A 44 -4.47 10.88 -5.17
CA PHE A 44 -5.17 10.36 -6.35
C PHE A 44 -5.94 11.42 -7.19
N GLY A 45 -5.64 12.71 -7.00
CA GLY A 45 -6.13 13.82 -7.82
C GLY A 45 -7.59 14.18 -7.53
N GLY A 46 -7.79 15.37 -6.94
CA GLY A 46 -9.14 15.94 -6.76
C GLY A 46 -9.12 17.21 -5.92
N ARG A 47 -10.04 18.14 -6.22
CA ARG A 47 -10.19 19.40 -5.49
C ARG A 47 -10.54 19.12 -4.02
N ARG A 48 -9.79 19.71 -3.08
CA ARG A 48 -10.15 19.76 -1.66
C ARG A 48 -11.11 20.93 -1.46
N ALA A 49 -12.39 20.65 -1.26
CA ALA A 49 -13.30 21.70 -0.82
C ALA A 49 -12.94 22.09 0.63
N PRO A 50 -12.98 23.39 0.99
CA PRO A 50 -12.76 23.81 2.37
C PRO A 50 -13.89 23.30 3.29
N GLY A 51 -13.53 22.94 4.53
CA GLY A 51 -14.46 22.43 5.55
C GLY A 51 -14.42 20.90 5.76
N ALA A 52 -15.00 20.45 6.87
CA ALA A 52 -14.96 19.04 7.30
C ALA A 52 -15.56 18.06 6.27
N ALA A 53 -16.61 18.48 5.57
CA ALA A 53 -17.23 17.69 4.50
C ALA A 53 -16.29 17.48 3.30
N GLY A 54 -15.48 18.49 2.96
CA GLY A 54 -14.49 18.40 1.89
C GLY A 54 -13.32 17.48 2.25
N TRP A 55 -12.89 17.48 3.52
CA TRP A 55 -11.89 16.56 4.03
C TRP A 55 -12.38 15.11 4.02
N LEU A 56 -13.60 14.84 4.51
CA LEU A 56 -14.23 13.51 4.48
C LEU A 56 -14.41 12.98 3.06
N ALA A 57 -14.85 13.83 2.13
CA ALA A 57 -15.01 13.43 0.72
C ALA A 57 -13.66 13.14 0.04
N TRP A 58 -12.60 13.85 0.43
CA TRP A 58 -11.24 13.59 -0.06
C TRP A 58 -10.68 12.29 0.51
N THR A 59 -10.74 12.07 1.82
CA THR A 59 -10.27 10.82 2.44
C THR A 59 -11.02 9.61 1.89
N GLY A 60 -12.34 9.73 1.68
CA GLY A 60 -13.14 8.69 1.04
C GLY A 60 -12.63 8.34 -0.37
N ARG A 61 -12.36 9.33 -1.22
CA ARG A 61 -11.80 9.10 -2.56
C ARG A 61 -10.42 8.47 -2.53
N GLU A 62 -9.54 8.92 -1.64
CA GLU A 62 -8.20 8.34 -1.49
C GLU A 62 -8.26 6.88 -1.04
N ILE A 63 -9.09 6.56 -0.06
CA ILE A 63 -9.29 5.18 0.41
C ILE A 63 -9.81 4.31 -0.74
N ILE A 64 -10.82 4.76 -1.47
CA ILE A 64 -11.35 4.03 -2.64
C ILE A 64 -10.28 3.87 -3.73
N GLY A 65 -9.47 4.90 -3.97
CA GLY A 65 -8.34 4.87 -4.90
C GLY A 65 -7.31 3.80 -4.52
N TRP A 66 -6.88 3.80 -3.26
CA TRP A 66 -5.98 2.81 -2.69
C TRP A 66 -6.54 1.39 -2.75
N VAL A 67 -7.81 1.20 -2.35
CA VAL A 67 -8.49 -0.10 -2.41
C VAL A 67 -8.54 -0.61 -3.85
N ARG A 68 -8.88 0.25 -4.83
CA ARG A 68 -8.92 -0.14 -6.25
C ARG A 68 -7.53 -0.44 -6.82
N TRP A 69 -6.52 0.33 -6.43
CA TRP A 69 -5.13 0.09 -6.82
C TRP A 69 -4.61 -1.23 -6.25
N PHE A 70 -4.84 -1.45 -4.95
CA PHE A 70 -4.49 -2.69 -4.25
C PHE A 70 -5.22 -3.89 -4.88
N TRP A 71 -6.52 -3.75 -5.17
CA TRP A 71 -7.30 -4.76 -5.88
C TRP A 71 -6.70 -5.11 -7.25
N ARG A 72 -6.35 -4.09 -8.07
CA ARG A 72 -5.66 -4.32 -9.34
C ARG A 72 -4.35 -5.08 -9.16
N GLN A 73 -3.59 -4.77 -8.12
CA GLN A 73 -2.34 -5.46 -7.82
C GLN A 73 -2.58 -6.93 -7.47
N LEU A 74 -3.56 -7.23 -6.61
CA LEU A 74 -3.93 -8.61 -6.23
C LEU A 74 -4.44 -9.43 -7.41
N THR A 75 -5.16 -8.82 -8.35
CA THR A 75 -5.70 -9.53 -9.54
C THR A 75 -4.68 -9.75 -10.67
N SER A 76 -3.42 -9.33 -10.50
CA SER A 76 -2.40 -9.51 -11.53
C SER A 76 -1.89 -10.96 -11.58
N MET A 77 -1.71 -11.50 -12.80
CA MET A 77 -1.17 -12.86 -13.01
C MET A 77 0.19 -13.07 -12.32
N ARG A 78 1.01 -12.01 -12.25
CA ARG A 78 2.32 -12.04 -11.59
C ARG A 78 2.19 -12.31 -10.09
N VAL A 79 1.26 -11.63 -9.42
CA VAL A 79 1.03 -11.83 -7.98
C VAL A 79 0.51 -13.24 -7.71
N ALA A 80 -0.37 -13.78 -8.55
CA ALA A 80 -0.84 -15.15 -8.42
C ALA A 80 0.32 -16.17 -8.46
N LEU A 81 1.25 -16.04 -9.41
CA LEU A 81 2.43 -16.92 -9.51
C LEU A 81 3.35 -16.79 -8.29
N LEU A 82 3.56 -15.57 -7.80
CA LEU A 82 4.36 -15.35 -6.58
C LEU A 82 3.71 -15.95 -5.33
N LEU A 83 2.37 -15.83 -5.19
CA LEU A 83 1.64 -16.43 -4.08
C LEU A 83 1.67 -17.96 -4.15
N LEU A 84 1.56 -18.55 -5.34
CA LEU A 84 1.72 -19.99 -5.53
C LEU A 84 3.12 -20.46 -5.14
N PHE A 85 4.15 -19.73 -5.54
CA PHE A 85 5.53 -20.00 -5.15
C PHE A 85 5.73 -19.90 -3.63
N LEU A 86 5.19 -18.85 -3.02
CA LEU A 86 5.28 -18.63 -1.58
C LEU A 86 4.53 -19.71 -0.78
N LEU A 87 3.35 -20.12 -1.26
CA LEU A 87 2.60 -21.24 -0.69
C LEU A 87 3.40 -22.54 -0.77
N SER A 88 4.04 -22.80 -1.91
CA SER A 88 4.90 -23.98 -2.10
C SER A 88 6.06 -23.99 -1.10
N LEU A 89 6.77 -22.86 -0.95
CA LEU A 89 7.82 -22.73 0.07
C LEU A 89 7.27 -22.92 1.49
N GLY A 90 6.08 -22.39 1.78
CA GLY A 90 5.43 -22.54 3.08
C GLY A 90 4.99 -23.97 3.41
N ALA A 91 4.78 -24.82 2.40
CA ALA A 91 4.40 -26.22 2.59
C ALA A 91 5.60 -27.14 2.93
N ILE A 92 6.82 -26.76 2.55
CA ILE A 92 8.05 -27.56 2.76
C ILE A 92 8.30 -27.85 4.25
N PRO A 93 8.24 -26.88 5.18
CA PRO A 93 8.44 -27.16 6.60
C PRO A 93 7.39 -28.12 7.17
N GLY A 94 6.16 -28.06 6.65
CA GLY A 94 5.04 -28.90 7.09
C GLY A 94 5.27 -30.39 6.84
N SER A 95 6.07 -30.75 5.84
CA SER A 95 6.39 -32.16 5.53
C SER A 95 7.64 -32.67 6.24
N LEU A 96 8.55 -31.78 6.67
CA LEU A 96 9.83 -32.13 7.31
C LEU A 96 9.76 -32.15 8.85
N ILE A 97 8.95 -31.26 9.44
CA ILE A 97 8.87 -31.08 10.90
C ILE A 97 7.66 -31.85 11.43
N PRO A 98 7.81 -32.60 12.54
CA PRO A 98 6.67 -33.28 13.17
C PRO A 98 5.55 -32.26 13.49
N GLN A 99 4.35 -32.55 13.02
CA GLN A 99 3.17 -31.71 13.21
C GLN A 99 2.38 -32.22 14.40
N THR A 100 1.85 -31.32 15.22
CA THR A 100 1.06 -31.70 16.40
C THR A 100 -0.25 -32.40 16.01
N GLY A 101 -0.76 -32.15 14.80
CA GLY A 101 -1.94 -32.80 14.26
C GLY A 101 -1.75 -34.27 13.84
N SER A 102 -0.50 -34.72 13.63
CA SER A 102 -0.20 -36.12 13.29
C SER A 102 0.35 -36.91 14.48
N ASP A 103 1.27 -36.34 15.26
CA ASP A 103 1.85 -37.00 16.45
C ASP A 103 2.29 -35.97 17.51
N ALA A 104 1.42 -35.68 18.47
CA ALA A 104 1.69 -34.72 19.55
C ALA A 104 2.89 -35.13 20.44
N THR A 105 3.07 -36.43 20.69
CA THR A 105 4.17 -36.97 21.50
C THR A 105 5.54 -36.76 20.86
N LYS A 106 5.64 -36.85 19.52
CA LYS A 106 6.89 -36.55 18.79
C LYS A 106 7.23 -35.06 18.85
N VAL A 107 6.23 -34.20 18.84
CA VAL A 107 6.41 -32.74 18.99
C VAL A 107 6.91 -32.41 20.40
N GLU A 108 6.35 -33.01 21.44
CA GLU A 108 6.83 -32.83 22.82
C GLU A 108 8.26 -33.35 23.00
N ALA A 109 8.58 -34.53 22.47
CA ALA A 109 9.94 -35.05 22.48
C ALA A 109 10.93 -34.13 21.75
N PHE A 110 10.53 -33.55 20.60
CA PHE A 110 11.34 -32.59 19.87
C PHE A 110 11.54 -31.29 20.66
N ARG A 111 10.50 -30.80 21.35
CA ARG A 111 10.57 -29.61 22.21
C ARG A 111 11.51 -29.83 23.39
N GLN A 112 11.51 -31.03 23.98
CA GLN A 112 12.42 -31.42 25.06
C GLN A 112 13.86 -31.58 24.57
N ALA A 113 14.07 -32.11 23.36
CA ALA A 113 15.39 -32.29 22.77
C ALA A 113 16.04 -30.97 22.30
N HIS A 114 15.24 -29.97 21.93
CA HIS A 114 15.71 -28.71 21.34
C HIS A 114 15.14 -27.46 22.03
N THR A 115 15.61 -27.19 23.26
CA THR A 115 15.15 -26.07 24.10
C THR A 115 15.31 -24.67 23.48
N THR A 116 16.30 -24.45 22.61
CA THR A 116 16.56 -23.13 21.99
C THR A 116 15.80 -22.91 20.68
N LEU A 117 15.62 -23.95 19.86
CA LEU A 117 14.94 -23.87 18.56
C LEU A 117 13.41 -24.01 18.67
N ALA A 118 12.94 -24.81 19.62
CA ALA A 118 11.51 -25.02 19.88
C ALA A 118 10.70 -23.73 20.04
N PRO A 119 11.09 -22.73 20.87
CA PRO A 119 10.32 -21.51 21.02
C PRO A 119 10.26 -20.67 19.74
N VAL A 120 11.32 -20.67 18.93
CA VAL A 120 11.33 -19.96 17.64
C VAL A 120 10.36 -20.61 16.67
N TYR A 121 10.38 -21.94 16.60
CA TYR A 121 9.49 -22.71 15.72
C TYR A 121 8.03 -22.56 16.13
N ASP A 122 7.76 -22.44 17.43
CA ASP A 122 6.43 -22.20 17.97
C ASP A 122 5.91 -20.80 17.61
N ARG A 123 6.77 -19.77 17.72
CA ARG A 123 6.42 -18.39 17.33
C ARG A 123 6.16 -18.25 15.83
N LEU A 124 6.92 -18.99 15.02
CA LEU A 124 6.70 -19.08 13.56
C LEU A 124 5.54 -20.03 13.19
N GLY A 125 5.01 -20.81 14.14
CA GLY A 125 3.93 -21.77 13.89
C GLY A 125 4.34 -22.99 13.08
N LEU A 126 5.61 -23.41 13.10
CA LEU A 126 6.14 -24.52 12.29
C LEU A 126 5.69 -25.92 12.74
N PHE A 127 5.25 -26.08 13.99
CA PHE A 127 4.62 -27.33 14.47
C PHE A 127 3.14 -27.45 14.08
N HIS A 128 2.57 -26.35 13.59
CA HIS A 128 1.16 -26.18 13.30
C HIS A 128 0.98 -25.38 11.99
N VAL A 129 1.75 -25.73 10.95
CA VAL A 129 1.87 -24.92 9.71
C VAL A 129 0.49 -24.67 9.09
N TYR A 130 -0.33 -25.71 8.99
CA TYR A 130 -1.65 -25.65 8.34
C TYR A 130 -2.69 -24.82 9.10
N SER A 131 -2.54 -24.67 10.41
CA SER A 131 -3.42 -23.81 11.24
C SER A 131 -2.78 -22.47 11.58
N SER A 132 -1.59 -22.17 11.07
CA SER A 132 -0.89 -20.92 11.34
C SER A 132 -1.56 -19.74 10.64
N VAL A 133 -1.51 -18.57 11.28
CA VAL A 133 -2.12 -17.34 10.76
C VAL A 133 -1.47 -16.91 9.45
N TRP A 134 -0.13 -17.05 9.33
CA TRP A 134 0.60 -16.63 8.14
C TRP A 134 0.33 -17.53 6.92
N PHE A 135 0.25 -18.85 7.11
CA PHE A 135 -0.10 -19.79 6.03
C PHE A 135 -1.54 -19.56 5.55
N SER A 136 -2.47 -19.40 6.49
CA SER A 136 -3.88 -19.08 6.20
C SER A 136 -4.01 -17.77 5.44
N ALA A 137 -3.23 -16.74 5.81
CA ALA A 137 -3.21 -15.48 5.08
C ALA A 137 -2.78 -15.66 3.62
N ILE A 138 -1.70 -16.41 3.36
CA ILE A 138 -1.25 -16.70 1.98
C ILE A 138 -2.33 -17.44 1.20
N TYR A 139 -2.95 -18.47 1.79
CA TYR A 139 -4.04 -19.23 1.16
C TYR A 139 -5.23 -18.35 0.78
N ILE A 140 -5.69 -17.49 1.70
CA ILE A 140 -6.81 -16.59 1.44
C ILE A 140 -6.43 -15.55 0.38
N LEU A 141 -5.24 -14.95 0.45
CA LEU A 141 -4.75 -14.02 -0.58
C LEU A 141 -4.70 -14.68 -1.96
N LEU A 142 -4.24 -15.92 -2.03
CA LEU A 142 -4.19 -16.70 -3.27
C LEU A 142 -5.59 -16.96 -3.82
N PHE A 143 -6.53 -17.33 -2.96
CA PHE A 143 -7.91 -17.58 -3.35
C PHE A 143 -8.60 -16.31 -3.88
N VAL A 144 -8.41 -15.19 -3.19
CA VAL A 144 -8.90 -13.87 -3.64
C VAL A 144 -8.26 -13.47 -4.98
N SER A 145 -6.95 -13.69 -5.15
CA SER A 145 -6.24 -13.41 -6.41
C SER A 145 -6.79 -14.26 -7.56
N LEU A 146 -7.02 -15.56 -7.32
CA LEU A 146 -7.60 -16.47 -8.29
C LEU A 146 -9.00 -16.05 -8.73
N ILE A 147 -9.89 -15.74 -7.77
CA ILE A 147 -11.23 -15.20 -8.08
C ILE A 147 -11.10 -13.91 -8.89
N GLY A 148 -10.20 -13.02 -8.45
CA GLY A 148 -9.94 -11.74 -9.10
C GLY A 148 -9.48 -11.86 -10.55
N CYS A 149 -8.74 -12.90 -10.92
CA CYS A 149 -8.30 -13.11 -12.30
C CYS A 149 -9.33 -13.86 -13.16
N ILE A 150 -10.11 -14.77 -12.58
CA ILE A 150 -11.04 -15.62 -13.34
C ILE A 150 -12.35 -14.91 -13.68
N VAL A 151 -12.90 -14.11 -12.76
CA VAL A 151 -14.16 -13.38 -12.97
C VAL A 151 -14.11 -12.44 -14.18
N PRO A 152 -13.13 -11.50 -14.31
CA PRO A 152 -13.10 -10.58 -15.44
C PRO A 152 -12.82 -11.31 -16.77
N ARG A 153 -12.00 -12.36 -16.73
CA ARG A 153 -11.68 -13.16 -17.91
C ARG A 153 -12.89 -13.93 -18.42
N THR A 154 -13.61 -14.61 -17.53
CA THR A 154 -14.84 -15.34 -17.86
C THR A 154 -15.90 -14.38 -18.38
N TRP A 155 -16.02 -13.16 -17.83
CA TRP A 155 -16.96 -12.17 -18.34
C TRP A 155 -16.70 -11.79 -19.80
N GLN A 156 -15.44 -11.55 -20.17
CA GLN A 156 -15.05 -11.26 -21.56
C GLN A 156 -15.43 -12.41 -22.50
N PHE A 157 -15.14 -13.66 -22.10
CA PHE A 157 -15.53 -14.83 -22.89
C PHE A 157 -17.05 -14.97 -23.02
N THR A 158 -17.82 -14.74 -21.95
CA THR A 158 -19.28 -14.75 -22.05
C THR A 158 -19.82 -13.65 -22.98
N GLY A 159 -19.14 -12.50 -23.03
CA GLY A 159 -19.44 -11.44 -24.00
C GLY A 159 -19.22 -11.89 -25.44
N GLN A 160 -18.11 -12.58 -25.72
CA GLN A 160 -17.83 -13.13 -27.05
C GLN A 160 -18.80 -14.25 -27.44
N LEU A 161 -19.13 -15.17 -26.52
CA LEU A 161 -20.11 -16.22 -26.78
C LEU A 161 -21.52 -15.67 -27.07
N ARG A 162 -21.89 -14.54 -26.45
CA ARG A 162 -23.17 -13.86 -26.69
C ARG A 162 -23.11 -12.88 -27.86
N SER A 163 -21.92 -12.58 -28.38
CA SER A 163 -21.78 -11.63 -29.49
C SER A 163 -22.28 -12.25 -30.79
N ARG A 164 -22.97 -11.45 -31.60
CA ARG A 164 -23.38 -11.89 -32.93
C ARG A 164 -22.13 -12.14 -33.77
N PRO A 165 -22.09 -13.24 -34.56
CA PRO A 165 -20.96 -13.51 -35.44
C PRO A 165 -20.73 -12.32 -36.38
N PRO A 166 -19.47 -11.92 -36.63
CA PRO A 166 -19.18 -10.85 -37.57
C PRO A 166 -19.70 -11.24 -38.96
N GLY A 167 -20.27 -10.27 -39.68
CA GLY A 167 -20.83 -10.50 -41.00
C GLY A 167 -19.79 -11.05 -41.96
N ALA A 168 -20.19 -12.00 -42.82
CA ALA A 168 -19.30 -12.62 -43.78
C ALA A 168 -18.66 -11.58 -44.72
N PRO A 169 -17.36 -11.69 -45.03
CA PRO A 169 -16.68 -10.76 -45.93
C PRO A 169 -17.30 -10.80 -47.32
N LYS A 170 -17.56 -9.62 -47.90
CA LYS A 170 -18.23 -9.47 -49.21
C LYS A 170 -17.34 -9.82 -50.41
N ARG A 171 -16.04 -10.05 -50.21
CA ARG A 171 -15.09 -10.38 -51.28
C ARG A 171 -14.17 -11.51 -50.81
N LEU A 172 -14.35 -12.66 -51.41
CA LEU A 172 -13.36 -13.73 -51.47
C LEU A 172 -12.66 -13.54 -52.83
N THR A 173 -11.63 -12.70 -52.86
CA THR A 173 -10.70 -12.62 -54.00
C THR A 173 -9.56 -13.58 -53.79
#